data_AF-A0A3B8ZC69-F1
#
_entry.id   AF-A0A3B8ZC69-F1
#
_cell.length_a   1.000
_cell.length_b   1.000
_cell.length_c   1.000
_cell.angle_alpha   90.00
_cell.angle_beta   90.00
_cell.angle_gamma   90.00
#
_symmetry.space_group_name_H-M   'P 1'
#
loop_
_entity.id
_entity.type
_entity.pdbx_description
1 polymer ?
#
loop_
_entity_poly.entity_id
_entity_poly.type
_entity_poly.pdbx_seq_one_letter_code
_entity_poly.pdbx_strand_id
1 'polypeptide(L)'
;MTSGEQSQLELPDLWEEDIWDELLAYVEEGRVIPIIGRDLIQIEVDGQEMLLEQYVAQQLADKFKLSNISDSDGCSVSLNDVVCRLLTSRRREAIYVAIRDIMQQSKFATPLPLRQLAEIHHFRLFVSTTFDSLLEQALNEVRFGGIERTTAIAYAPSKVRDIEGGNSKSETTVYYLLGKLSAAANFVICDEDLLEFVSALQSDT
;
A
#
# COMPACT_ATOMS: atom_id res chain seq x y z
N MET A 1 36.58 22.41 -32.04
CA MET A 1 35.11 22.37 -32.09
C MET A 1 34.70 21.07 -31.41
N THR A 2 34.22 21.22 -30.18
CA THR A 2 33.94 20.18 -29.19
C THR A 2 32.78 19.31 -29.64
N SER A 3 33.04 18.03 -29.93
CA SER A 3 32.00 17.00 -29.96
C SER A 3 31.68 16.65 -28.52
N GLY A 4 30.45 16.94 -28.10
CA GLY A 4 29.96 16.52 -26.79
C GLY A 4 29.63 15.04 -26.84
N GLU A 5 30.41 14.23 -26.12
CA GLU A 5 29.99 12.89 -25.71
C GLU A 5 28.74 13.04 -24.83
N GLN A 6 27.60 12.66 -25.37
CA GLN A 6 26.43 12.34 -24.57
C GLN A 6 26.75 11.05 -23.82
N SER A 7 27.19 11.18 -22.57
CA SER A 7 27.30 10.06 -21.64
C SER A 7 25.89 9.52 -21.38
N GLN A 8 25.51 8.47 -22.12
CA GLN A 8 24.43 7.58 -21.72
C GLN A 8 24.88 6.92 -20.42
N LEU A 9 24.24 7.28 -19.31
CA LEU A 9 24.33 6.52 -18.07
C LEU A 9 23.68 5.14 -18.34
N GLU A 10 24.49 4.17 -18.76
CA GLU A 10 24.12 2.76 -18.71
C GLU A 10 23.84 2.43 -17.23
N LEU A 11 22.58 2.16 -16.91
CA LEU A 11 22.24 1.49 -15.66
C LEU A 11 23.00 0.16 -15.70
N PRO A 12 23.77 -0.20 -14.67
CA PRO A 12 24.37 -1.53 -14.61
C PRO A 12 23.28 -2.57 -14.87
N ASP A 13 23.60 -3.68 -15.53
CA ASP A 13 22.70 -4.85 -15.60
C ASP A 13 22.49 -5.35 -14.16
N LEU A 14 21.54 -4.73 -13.46
CA LEU A 14 21.27 -4.88 -12.02
C LEU A 14 20.71 -6.27 -11.67
N TRP A 15 20.65 -7.17 -12.64
CA TRP A 15 19.94 -8.44 -12.60
C TRP A 15 20.70 -9.51 -13.40
N GLU A 16 21.99 -9.70 -13.11
CA GLU A 16 22.70 -10.91 -13.55
C GLU A 16 21.94 -12.16 -13.03
N GLU A 17 21.90 -13.25 -13.81
CA GLU A 17 21.16 -14.48 -13.45
C GLU A 17 21.53 -15.01 -12.04
N ASP A 18 22.78 -14.83 -11.63
CA ASP A 18 23.30 -15.22 -10.32
C ASP A 18 22.55 -14.55 -9.14
N ILE A 19 22.09 -13.30 -9.30
CA ILE A 19 21.34 -12.56 -8.25
C ILE A 19 19.92 -13.13 -8.11
N TRP A 20 19.32 -13.57 -9.21
CA TRP A 20 18.00 -14.19 -9.19
C TRP A 20 18.01 -15.55 -8.51
N ASP A 21 19.02 -16.37 -8.79
CA ASP A 21 19.18 -17.67 -8.13
C ASP A 21 19.41 -17.50 -6.61
N GLU A 22 20.20 -16.51 -6.21
CA GLU A 22 20.39 -16.17 -4.79
C GLU A 22 19.08 -15.72 -4.13
N LEU A 23 18.33 -14.83 -4.78
CA LEU A 23 17.04 -14.37 -4.27
C LEU A 23 16.07 -15.54 -4.10
N LEU A 24 15.95 -16.41 -5.10
CA LEU A 24 15.08 -17.58 -5.05
C LEU A 24 15.47 -18.51 -3.90
N ALA A 25 16.76 -18.76 -3.69
CA ALA A 25 17.25 -19.52 -2.54
C ALA A 25 16.84 -18.85 -1.20
N TYR A 26 16.97 -17.53 -1.07
CA TYR A 26 16.52 -16.83 0.13
C TYR A 26 15.00 -16.84 0.33
N VAL A 27 14.22 -16.81 -0.76
CA VAL A 27 12.77 -16.99 -0.71
C VAL A 27 12.46 -18.38 -0.16
N GLU A 28 13.05 -19.44 -0.73
CA GLU A 28 12.85 -20.82 -0.28
C GLU A 28 13.23 -21.04 1.19
N GLU A 29 14.32 -20.41 1.64
CA GLU A 29 14.76 -20.43 3.04
C GLU A 29 13.91 -19.55 3.97
N GLY A 30 12.94 -18.78 3.45
CA GLY A 30 12.07 -17.91 4.24
C GLY A 30 12.78 -16.70 4.82
N ARG A 31 13.85 -16.22 4.18
CA ARG A 31 14.66 -15.06 4.59
C ARG A 31 14.23 -13.74 3.96
N VAL A 32 13.25 -13.78 3.06
CA VAL A 32 12.76 -12.62 2.34
C VAL A 32 11.39 -12.21 2.87
N ILE A 33 11.23 -10.92 3.16
CA ILE A 33 9.95 -10.31 3.54
C ILE A 33 9.53 -9.36 2.40
N PRO A 34 8.47 -9.66 1.65
CA PRO A 34 7.95 -8.74 0.63
C PRO A 34 7.35 -7.48 1.27
N ILE A 35 7.71 -6.31 0.73
CA ILE A 35 7.15 -5.01 1.08
C ILE A 35 6.29 -4.52 -0.08
N ILE A 36 5.00 -4.34 0.15
CA ILE A 36 4.01 -4.02 -0.87
C ILE A 36 3.60 -2.56 -0.76
N GLY A 37 3.77 -1.83 -1.86
CA GLY A 37 3.40 -0.42 -1.98
C GLY A 37 2.18 -0.19 -2.87
N ARG A 38 1.70 1.06 -2.85
CA ARG A 38 0.48 1.53 -3.53
C ARG A 38 0.44 1.24 -5.03
N ASP A 39 1.60 1.24 -5.69
CA ASP A 39 1.69 1.09 -7.15
C ASP A 39 1.33 -0.32 -7.64
N LEU A 40 1.33 -1.32 -6.75
CA LEU A 40 0.85 -2.66 -7.05
C LEU A 40 -0.67 -2.80 -6.96
N ILE A 41 -1.37 -1.80 -6.42
CA ILE A 41 -2.81 -1.87 -6.15
C ILE A 41 -3.60 -1.28 -7.31
N GLN A 42 -3.57 -1.99 -8.44
CA GLN A 42 -4.36 -1.68 -9.63
C GLN A 42 -5.73 -2.37 -9.54
N ILE A 43 -6.78 -1.59 -9.71
CA ILE A 43 -8.17 -2.04 -9.66
C ILE A 43 -8.86 -1.74 -10.98
N GLU A 44 -9.91 -2.50 -11.27
CA GLU A 44 -10.80 -2.25 -12.39
C GLU A 44 -12.11 -1.63 -11.89
N VAL A 45 -12.50 -0.49 -12.46
CA VAL A 45 -13.78 0.20 -12.19
C VAL A 45 -14.40 0.57 -13.52
N ASP A 46 -15.64 0.15 -13.76
CA ASP A 46 -16.36 0.38 -15.02
C ASP A 46 -15.57 0.01 -16.29
N GLY A 47 -14.78 -1.07 -16.21
CA GLY A 47 -13.95 -1.56 -17.32
C GLY A 47 -12.70 -0.73 -17.59
N GLN A 48 -12.30 0.15 -16.67
CA GLN A 48 -11.05 0.92 -16.73
C GLN A 48 -10.13 0.51 -15.58
N GLU A 49 -8.86 0.26 -15.90
CA GLU A 49 -7.83 0.01 -14.90
C GLU A 49 -7.30 1.34 -14.36
N MET A 50 -7.17 1.44 -13.03
CA MET A 50 -6.56 2.58 -12.35
C MET A 50 -5.99 2.18 -10.99
N LEU A 51 -5.18 3.05 -10.39
CA LEU A 51 -4.69 2.83 -9.03
C LEU A 51 -5.82 3.02 -8.02
N LEU A 52 -5.84 2.20 -6.97
CA LEU A 52 -6.80 2.34 -5.88
C LEU A 52 -6.77 3.74 -5.25
N GLU A 53 -5.58 4.31 -5.02
CA GLU A 53 -5.46 5.66 -4.46
C GLU A 53 -6.06 6.74 -5.37
N GLN A 54 -5.95 6.60 -6.69
CA GLN A 54 -6.58 7.51 -7.65
C GLN A 54 -8.10 7.42 -7.58
N TYR A 55 -8.65 6.19 -7.52
CA TYR A 55 -10.09 5.99 -7.31
C TYR A 55 -10.57 6.64 -6.01
N VAL A 56 -9.86 6.40 -4.89
CA VAL A 56 -10.21 6.99 -3.59
C VAL A 56 -10.15 8.52 -3.65
N ALA A 57 -9.12 9.09 -4.26
CA ALA A 57 -8.97 10.53 -4.44
C ALA A 57 -10.16 11.13 -5.21
N GLN A 58 -10.54 10.52 -6.33
CA GLN A 58 -11.65 10.95 -7.17
C GLN A 58 -12.98 10.90 -6.39
N GLN A 59 -13.28 9.77 -5.77
CA GLN A 59 -14.51 9.58 -4.99
C GLN A 59 -14.60 10.54 -3.81
N LEU A 60 -13.46 10.84 -3.17
CA LEU A 60 -13.38 11.78 -2.07
C LEU A 60 -13.60 13.23 -2.54
N ALA A 61 -13.00 13.62 -3.66
CA ALA A 61 -13.21 14.93 -4.28
C ALA A 61 -14.67 15.14 -4.68
N ASP A 62 -15.29 14.13 -5.29
CA ASP A 62 -16.70 14.17 -5.71
C ASP A 62 -17.65 14.25 -4.52
N LYS A 63 -17.41 13.43 -3.48
CA LYS A 63 -18.21 13.42 -2.24
C LYS A 63 -18.25 14.80 -1.57
N PHE A 64 -17.14 15.54 -1.62
CA PHE A 64 -17.04 16.88 -1.03
C PHE A 64 -17.21 18.03 -2.02
N LYS A 65 -17.54 17.73 -3.28
CA LYS A 65 -17.78 18.69 -4.37
C LYS A 65 -16.61 19.65 -4.57
N LEU A 66 -15.38 19.13 -4.54
CA LEU A 66 -14.18 19.92 -4.73
C LEU A 66 -14.07 20.34 -6.20
N SER A 67 -14.38 21.60 -6.48
CA SER A 67 -14.18 22.19 -7.81
C SER A 67 -12.70 22.56 -7.99
N ASN A 68 -12.14 22.31 -9.17
CA ASN A 68 -10.80 22.76 -9.60
C ASN A 68 -9.59 22.11 -8.93
N ILE A 69 -9.69 20.85 -8.50
CA ILE A 69 -8.47 20.07 -8.29
C ILE A 69 -8.11 19.49 -9.65
N SER A 70 -7.26 20.20 -10.35
CA SER A 70 -6.71 19.77 -11.61
C SER A 70 -5.30 20.31 -11.62
N ASP A 71 -4.32 19.41 -11.73
CA ASP A 71 -2.96 19.86 -11.98
C ASP A 71 -2.94 20.62 -13.29
N SER A 72 -2.26 21.76 -13.30
CA SER A 72 -2.02 22.57 -14.50
C SER A 72 -1.34 21.77 -15.62
N ASP A 73 -0.76 20.62 -15.27
CA ASP A 73 0.12 19.82 -16.12
C ASP A 73 -0.57 18.55 -16.65
N GLY A 74 -1.87 18.35 -16.37
CA GLY A 74 -2.65 17.22 -16.89
C GLY A 74 -2.45 15.88 -16.14
N CYS A 75 -1.74 15.90 -15.01
CA CYS A 75 -1.63 14.75 -14.12
C CYS A 75 -2.94 14.45 -13.39
N SER A 76 -3.16 13.17 -13.06
CA SER A 76 -4.25 12.76 -12.18
C SER A 76 -3.99 13.29 -10.77
N VAL A 77 -4.97 13.97 -10.18
CA VAL A 77 -4.90 14.50 -8.82
C VAL A 77 -4.58 13.38 -7.82
N SER A 78 -3.58 13.59 -6.94
CA SER A 78 -3.23 12.61 -5.92
C SER A 78 -4.17 12.64 -4.72
N LEU A 79 -4.22 11.55 -3.95
CA LEU A 79 -4.96 11.52 -2.68
C LEU A 79 -4.45 12.59 -1.70
N ASN A 80 -3.14 12.82 -1.66
CA ASN A 80 -2.52 13.85 -0.83
C ASN A 80 -3.08 15.24 -1.16
N ASP A 81 -3.17 15.60 -2.44
CA ASP A 81 -3.69 16.91 -2.87
C ASP A 81 -5.14 17.12 -2.44
N VAL A 82 -5.98 16.09 -2.62
CA VAL A 82 -7.38 16.10 -2.19
C VAL A 82 -7.49 16.27 -0.67
N VAL A 83 -6.70 15.51 0.10
CA VAL A 83 -6.72 15.57 1.56
C VAL A 83 -6.23 16.94 2.05
N CYS A 84 -5.12 17.45 1.53
CA CYS A 84 -4.58 18.78 1.85
C CYS A 84 -5.63 19.87 1.59
N ARG A 85 -6.35 19.79 0.47
CA ARG A 85 -7.44 20.72 0.16
C ARG A 85 -8.60 20.60 1.13
N LEU A 86 -8.98 19.39 1.52
CA LEU A 86 -10.08 19.16 2.46
C LEU A 86 -9.74 19.65 3.87
N LEU A 87 -8.50 19.49 4.32
CA LEU A 87 -8.05 19.94 5.65
C LEU A 87 -8.20 21.46 5.87
N THR A 88 -8.32 22.27 4.82
CA THR A 88 -8.61 23.71 4.96
C THR A 88 -10.05 24.00 5.40
N SER A 89 -10.96 23.03 5.31
CA SER A 89 -12.41 23.23 5.53
C SER A 89 -13.12 22.08 6.26
N ARG A 90 -12.43 20.95 6.43
CA ARG A 90 -12.94 19.73 7.05
C ARG A 90 -12.02 19.32 8.18
N ARG A 91 -12.63 18.70 9.19
CA ARG A 91 -11.90 18.01 10.24
C ARG A 91 -11.25 16.76 9.69
N ARG A 92 -10.03 16.46 10.15
CA ARG A 92 -9.27 15.25 9.79
C ARG A 92 -10.11 13.99 9.95
N GLU A 93 -10.80 13.82 11.08
CA GLU A 93 -11.61 12.61 11.35
C GLU A 93 -12.75 12.40 10.35
N ALA A 94 -13.32 13.48 9.81
CA ALA A 94 -14.37 13.38 8.80
C ALA A 94 -13.84 12.83 7.47
N ILE A 95 -12.56 13.10 7.16
CA ILE A 95 -11.89 12.59 5.95
C ILE A 95 -11.63 11.09 6.09
N TYR A 96 -11.09 10.66 7.24
CA TYR A 96 -10.89 9.24 7.57
C TYR A 96 -12.17 8.41 7.45
N VAL A 97 -13.26 8.89 8.06
CA VAL A 97 -14.58 8.25 7.93
C VAL A 97 -15.03 8.21 6.47
N ALA A 98 -14.84 9.28 5.71
CA ALA A 98 -15.24 9.33 4.31
C ALA A 98 -14.48 8.31 3.44
N ILE A 99 -13.17 8.16 3.62
CA ILE A 99 -12.34 7.17 2.91
C ILE A 99 -12.79 5.75 3.26
N ARG A 100 -13.00 5.45 4.55
CA ARG A 100 -13.53 4.16 4.99
C ARG A 100 -14.86 3.84 4.32
N ASP A 101 -15.79 4.80 4.26
CA ASP A 101 -17.09 4.58 3.64
C ASP A 101 -16.97 4.32 2.13
N ILE A 102 -16.08 5.05 1.42
CA ILE A 102 -15.79 4.83 -0.02
C ILE A 102 -15.30 3.39 -0.25
N MET A 103 -14.36 2.95 0.57
CA MET A 103 -13.79 1.60 0.49
C MET A 103 -14.81 0.51 0.80
N GLN A 104 -15.73 0.73 1.75
CA GLN A 104 -16.77 -0.25 2.10
C GLN A 104 -17.89 -0.38 1.06
N GLN A 105 -18.15 0.70 0.32
CA GLN A 105 -19.18 0.71 -0.73
C GLN A 105 -18.70 0.08 -2.03
N SER A 106 -17.39 -0.12 -2.17
CA SER A 106 -16.75 -0.64 -3.37
C SER A 106 -16.28 -2.08 -3.13
N LYS A 107 -16.40 -2.95 -4.12
CA LYS A 107 -15.80 -4.29 -4.09
C LYS A 107 -14.86 -4.39 -5.26
N PHE A 108 -13.59 -4.64 -4.99
CA PHE A 108 -12.57 -4.79 -6.01
C PHE A 108 -12.23 -6.26 -6.20
N ALA A 109 -12.04 -6.67 -7.44
CA ALA A 109 -11.39 -7.92 -7.73
C ALA A 109 -9.95 -7.86 -7.21
N THR A 110 -9.45 -8.99 -6.73
CA THR A 110 -8.04 -9.09 -6.31
C THR A 110 -7.11 -8.79 -7.50
N PRO A 111 -6.21 -7.78 -7.38
CA PRO A 111 -5.23 -7.47 -8.40
C PRO A 111 -4.33 -8.68 -8.71
N LEU A 112 -4.00 -8.88 -9.99
CA LEU A 112 -3.16 -10.00 -10.43
C LEU A 112 -1.80 -10.05 -9.72
N PRO A 113 -1.06 -8.93 -9.53
CA PRO A 113 0.22 -8.96 -8.82
C PRO A 113 0.10 -9.50 -7.38
N LEU A 114 -1.00 -9.17 -6.69
CA LEU A 114 -1.24 -9.66 -5.33
C LEU A 114 -1.56 -11.15 -5.30
N ARG A 115 -2.28 -11.66 -6.30
CA ARG A 115 -2.50 -13.11 -6.46
C ARG A 115 -1.18 -13.85 -6.67
N GLN A 116 -0.33 -13.36 -7.57
CA GLN A 116 0.99 -13.96 -7.84
C GLN A 116 1.87 -13.97 -6.59
N LEU A 117 1.89 -12.88 -5.83
CA LEU A 117 2.59 -12.84 -4.53
C LEU A 117 2.00 -13.83 -3.52
N ALA A 118 0.68 -13.98 -3.49
CA ALA A 118 0.02 -14.92 -2.61
C ALA A 118 0.32 -16.39 -2.98
N GLU A 119 0.59 -16.71 -4.24
CA GLU A 119 1.00 -18.05 -4.70
C GLU A 119 2.39 -18.46 -4.18
N ILE A 120 3.24 -17.49 -3.79
CA ILE A 120 4.56 -17.78 -3.23
C ILE A 120 4.43 -18.14 -1.74
N HIS A 121 4.11 -19.40 -1.44
CA HIS A 121 3.86 -19.90 -0.08
C HIS A 121 5.03 -19.75 0.91
N HIS A 122 6.26 -19.57 0.41
CA HIS A 122 7.43 -19.30 1.25
C HIS A 122 7.38 -17.93 1.92
N PHE A 123 6.65 -16.96 1.34
CA PHE A 123 6.37 -15.70 2.02
C PHE A 123 5.29 -15.91 3.08
N ARG A 124 5.63 -15.62 4.32
CA ARG A 124 4.75 -15.83 5.49
C ARG A 124 4.44 -14.56 6.23
N LEU A 125 5.34 -13.60 6.14
CA LEU A 125 5.16 -12.25 6.62
C LEU A 125 5.23 -11.34 5.40
N PHE A 126 4.22 -10.51 5.25
CA PHE A 126 4.17 -9.44 4.28
C PHE A 126 4.14 -8.12 5.04
N VAL A 127 4.84 -7.10 4.53
CA VAL A 127 4.68 -5.74 5.01
C VAL A 127 3.90 -4.97 3.95
N SER A 128 2.79 -4.35 4.34
CA SER A 128 2.06 -3.42 3.49
C SER A 128 2.33 -1.99 3.94
N THR A 129 2.58 -1.11 2.98
CA THR A 129 2.59 0.35 3.17
C THR A 129 1.30 1.01 2.68
N THR A 130 0.30 0.21 2.27
CA THR A 130 -1.03 0.67 1.89
C THR A 130 -2.02 0.44 3.04
N PHE A 131 -3.12 1.19 3.06
CA PHE A 131 -4.14 1.04 4.10
C PHE A 131 -5.23 0.00 3.77
N ASP A 132 -5.33 -0.44 2.50
CA ASP A 132 -6.39 -1.32 2.02
C ASP A 132 -6.19 -2.78 2.44
N SER A 133 -7.20 -3.63 2.22
CA SER A 133 -7.16 -5.05 2.61
C SER A 133 -7.05 -6.02 1.42
N LEU A 134 -6.63 -5.56 0.24
CA LEU A 134 -6.60 -6.40 -0.97
C LEU A 134 -5.51 -7.47 -0.91
N LEU A 135 -4.41 -7.21 -0.19
CA LEU A 135 -3.40 -8.24 0.06
C LEU A 135 -3.92 -9.36 0.96
N GLU A 136 -4.66 -9.03 2.03
CA GLU A 136 -5.36 -10.03 2.85
C GLU A 136 -6.36 -10.84 2.02
N GLN A 137 -7.13 -10.16 1.17
CA GLN A 137 -8.07 -10.81 0.27
C GLN A 137 -7.36 -11.80 -0.65
N ALA A 138 -6.25 -11.39 -1.30
CA ALA A 138 -5.45 -12.26 -2.15
C ALA A 138 -4.95 -13.51 -1.42
N LEU A 139 -4.41 -13.33 -0.21
CA LEU A 139 -3.89 -14.42 0.60
C LEU A 139 -5.00 -15.38 1.03
N ASN A 140 -6.17 -14.86 1.42
CA ASN A 140 -7.33 -15.67 1.77
C ASN A 140 -7.88 -16.45 0.58
N GLU A 141 -8.03 -15.81 -0.58
CA GLU A 141 -8.48 -16.45 -1.82
C GLU A 141 -7.55 -17.57 -2.26
N VAL A 142 -6.25 -17.28 -2.37
CA VAL A 142 -5.26 -18.21 -2.94
C VAL A 142 -4.87 -19.33 -1.96
N ARG A 143 -4.63 -19.00 -0.69
CA ARG A 143 -4.06 -19.96 0.28
C ARG A 143 -5.10 -20.66 1.13
N PHE A 144 -6.26 -20.05 1.34
CA PHE A 144 -7.23 -20.48 2.33
C PHE A 144 -8.63 -20.72 1.74
N GLY A 145 -8.75 -20.80 0.41
CA GLY A 145 -10.01 -21.09 -0.27
C GLY A 145 -11.08 -20.02 -0.03
N GLY A 146 -10.66 -18.76 0.14
CA GLY A 146 -11.51 -17.63 0.46
C GLY A 146 -11.88 -17.47 1.94
N ILE A 147 -11.41 -18.36 2.83
CA ILE A 147 -11.67 -18.25 4.26
C ILE A 147 -10.70 -17.24 4.89
N GLU A 148 -11.23 -16.29 5.66
CA GLU A 148 -10.44 -15.31 6.40
C GLU A 148 -9.56 -16.00 7.46
N ARG A 149 -8.28 -16.21 7.12
CA ARG A 149 -7.27 -16.81 7.99
C ARG A 149 -5.96 -16.05 8.04
N THR A 150 -5.78 -15.06 7.18
CA THR A 150 -4.62 -14.17 7.23
C THR A 150 -4.66 -13.32 8.49
N THR A 151 -3.57 -13.32 9.25
CA THR A 151 -3.41 -12.49 10.45
C THR A 151 -3.03 -11.07 10.03
N ALA A 152 -3.79 -10.07 10.48
CA ALA A 152 -3.52 -8.66 10.18
C ALA A 152 -3.09 -7.90 11.43
N ILE A 153 -1.87 -7.35 11.39
CA ILE A 153 -1.31 -6.50 12.44
C ILE A 153 -1.11 -5.13 11.84
N ALA A 154 -1.51 -4.07 12.54
CA ALA A 154 -1.36 -2.70 12.06
C ALA A 154 -0.65 -1.85 13.10
N TYR A 155 0.40 -1.17 12.64
CA TYR A 155 1.06 -0.12 13.39
C TYR A 155 0.14 1.11 13.45
N ALA A 156 0.13 1.76 14.61
CA ALA A 156 -0.39 3.12 14.76
C ALA A 156 0.46 3.81 15.83
N PRO A 157 0.81 5.10 15.67
CA PRO A 157 1.59 5.84 16.66
C PRO A 157 0.99 5.81 18.07
N SER A 158 -0.34 5.74 18.17
CA SER A 158 -1.06 5.67 19.45
C SER A 158 -1.11 4.27 20.08
N LYS A 159 -0.78 3.22 19.31
CA LYS A 159 -0.86 1.82 19.72
C LYS A 159 0.16 1.00 18.95
N VAL A 160 1.39 0.99 19.47
CA VAL A 160 2.46 0.14 18.97
C VAL A 160 2.07 -1.32 19.21
N ARG A 161 1.81 -2.04 18.13
CA ARG A 161 1.68 -3.51 18.14
C ARG A 161 2.76 -4.06 17.24
N ASP A 162 3.68 -4.77 17.86
CA ASP A 162 4.75 -5.47 17.15
C ASP A 162 4.34 -6.91 16.84
N ILE A 163 5.10 -7.55 15.97
CA ILE A 163 5.00 -8.97 15.68
C ILE A 163 5.56 -9.72 16.89
N GLU A 164 4.71 -10.46 17.60
CA GLU A 164 5.16 -11.25 18.75
C GLU A 164 6.25 -12.24 18.31
N GLY A 165 7.43 -12.19 18.96
CA GLY A 165 8.63 -12.97 18.59
C GLY A 165 8.53 -14.49 18.82
N GLY A 166 7.33 -15.05 18.96
CA GLY A 166 7.09 -16.44 19.35
C GLY A 166 6.27 -17.22 18.32
N ASN A 167 6.94 -18.06 17.54
CA ASN A 167 6.39 -19.31 16.96
C ASN A 167 5.09 -19.27 16.13
N SER A 168 4.73 -18.16 15.48
CA SER A 168 3.72 -18.18 14.41
C SER A 168 4.28 -18.69 13.07
N LYS A 169 5.27 -19.60 13.09
CA LYS A 169 5.76 -20.34 11.91
C LYS A 169 4.69 -21.25 11.30
N SER A 170 3.40 -21.01 11.49
CA SER A 170 2.27 -21.60 10.75
C SER A 170 1.42 -20.55 10.03
N GLU A 171 1.36 -19.30 10.52
CA GLU A 171 0.37 -18.33 10.07
C GLU A 171 0.92 -17.42 8.97
N THR A 172 0.05 -17.03 8.03
CA THR A 172 0.34 -16.00 7.03
C THR A 172 -0.09 -14.66 7.63
N THR A 173 0.84 -13.72 7.70
CA THR A 173 0.66 -12.44 8.39
C THR A 173 0.89 -11.27 7.44
N VAL A 174 0.03 -10.26 7.51
CA VAL A 174 0.23 -8.94 6.89
C VAL A 174 0.43 -7.91 7.99
N TYR A 175 1.57 -7.23 7.95
CA TYR A 175 1.92 -6.13 8.83
C TYR A 175 1.73 -4.79 8.10
N TYR A 176 0.78 -3.99 8.55
CA TYR A 176 0.47 -2.67 8.00
C TYR A 176 1.33 -1.61 8.67
N LEU A 177 2.45 -1.26 8.02
CA LEU A 177 3.44 -0.32 8.56
C LEU A 177 2.89 1.12 8.64
N LEU A 178 2.08 1.49 7.64
CA LEU A 178 1.46 2.82 7.55
C LEU A 178 -0.02 2.79 7.98
N GLY A 179 -0.34 1.84 8.85
CA GLY A 179 -1.68 1.63 9.39
C GLY A 179 -2.64 0.97 8.40
N LYS A 180 -3.80 0.55 8.94
CA LYS A 180 -4.85 -0.16 8.20
C LYS A 180 -6.14 0.66 8.23
N LEU A 181 -6.90 0.62 7.14
CA LEU A 181 -8.18 1.28 6.99
C LEU A 181 -9.06 1.09 8.23
N SER A 182 -9.46 2.19 8.84
CA SER A 182 -10.32 2.18 10.02
C SER A 182 -11.16 3.45 10.09
N ALA A 183 -12.06 3.53 11.08
CA ALA A 183 -12.80 4.76 11.36
C ALA A 183 -11.94 5.85 12.01
N ALA A 184 -10.82 5.45 12.61
CA ALA A 184 -9.93 6.32 13.35
C ALA A 184 -8.76 6.76 12.47
N ALA A 185 -8.10 7.86 12.88
CA ALA A 185 -6.89 8.38 12.27
C ALA A 185 -5.66 7.50 12.58
N ASN A 186 -5.72 6.24 12.14
CA ASN A 186 -4.73 5.20 12.42
C ASN A 186 -4.14 4.62 11.13
N PHE A 187 -4.15 5.37 10.03
CA PHE A 187 -3.49 5.01 8.77
C PHE A 187 -3.12 6.26 7.97
N VAL A 188 -2.15 6.17 7.08
CA VAL A 188 -1.67 7.34 6.33
C VAL A 188 -2.61 7.68 5.18
N ILE A 189 -3.05 8.95 5.09
CA ILE A 189 -3.82 9.49 3.95
C ILE A 189 -3.19 10.69 3.26
N CYS A 190 -2.14 11.28 3.85
CA CYS A 190 -1.38 12.40 3.29
C CYS A 190 0.08 12.37 3.78
N ASP A 191 0.91 13.23 3.23
CA ASP A 191 2.35 13.30 3.56
C ASP A 191 2.59 13.74 5.02
N GLU A 192 1.71 14.56 5.58
CA GLU A 192 1.77 14.95 7.00
C GLU A 192 1.63 13.71 7.90
N ASP A 193 0.63 12.86 7.63
CA ASP A 193 0.45 11.60 8.38
C ASP A 193 1.67 10.67 8.18
N LEU A 194 2.22 10.60 6.96
CA LEU A 194 3.41 9.79 6.69
C LEU A 194 4.60 10.22 7.55
N LEU A 195 4.84 11.53 7.65
CA LEU A 195 5.90 12.08 8.49
C LEU A 195 5.68 11.76 9.97
N GLU A 196 4.45 11.88 10.47
CA GLU A 196 4.11 11.51 11.85
C GLU A 196 4.37 10.03 12.11
N PHE A 197 3.93 9.15 11.21
CA PHE A 197 4.13 7.69 11.32
C PHE A 197 5.61 7.31 11.32
N VAL A 198 6.39 7.84 10.37
CA VAL A 198 7.83 7.55 10.28
C VAL A 198 8.59 8.12 11.47
N SER A 199 8.24 9.33 11.93
CA SER A 199 8.85 9.93 13.12
C SER A 199 8.56 9.11 14.37
N ALA A 200 7.32 8.61 14.54
CA ALA A 200 6.95 7.78 15.67
C ALA A 200 7.69 6.44 15.65
N LEU A 201 7.80 5.79 14.48
CA LEU A 201 8.56 4.54 14.30
C LEU A 201 10.03 4.66 14.73
N GLN A 202 10.66 5.80 14.46
CA GLN A 202 12.06 6.05 14.84
C GLN A 202 12.22 6.42 16.33
N SER A 203 11.15 6.93 16.95
CA SER A 203 11.19 7.40 18.35
C SER A 203 10.99 6.28 19.37
N ASP A 204 10.47 5.11 18.94
CA ASP A 204 10.26 3.92 19.77
C ASP A 204 11.54 3.07 19.95
N THR A 205 12.73 3.69 19.94
CA THR A 205 14.03 3.02 20.19
C THR A 205 14.50 3.18 21.64
#